data_AF-A6G9G0-F1
#
_entry.id   AF-A6G9G0-F1
#
_cell.length_a   1.000
_cell.length_b   1.000
_cell.length_c   1.000
_cell.angle_alpha   90.00
_cell.angle_beta   90.00
_cell.angle_gamma   90.00
#
_symmetry.space_group_name_H-M   'P 1'
#
loop_
_entity.id
_entity.type
_entity.pdbx_description
1 polymer ?
#
loop_
_entity_poly.entity_id
_entity_poly.type
_entity_poly.pdbx_seq_one_letter_code
_entity_poly.pdbx_strand_id
1 'polypeptide(L)'
;MESTSGVQDYLKIFLISLVTSVVVLFTLGPTMLKLQEKRGPRAQVEEATPAPSAEPPPDQSAQLTAPNLQGLDLREAREQWRAQGIVIIEDSQRVDTSVEADTILSQIPAGGAPLQTKEIRVVVAAAPEMVTVPSVLGKDATEATEALVEAGFEVPAHTTEASAEPPGSVLRQEPNAGSKTEKGSLVRLVVAAEAGAAEAGETGGSEDAEVPVPRVLRMKLKQARSKIENAGLVVGKVTEREHEELGNSRVLSQSPGAGNMVEPGSAVNLVVVAPD
;
A
#
# COMPACT_ATOMS: atom_id res chain seq x y z
N MET A 1 -42.64 11.54 26.61
CA MET A 1 -42.17 10.26 26.04
C MET A 1 -42.93 10.06 24.74
N GLU A 2 -42.44 10.66 23.66
CA GLU A 2 -43.11 10.72 22.36
C GLU A 2 -42.45 9.76 21.37
N SER A 3 -43.26 8.79 20.95
CA SER A 3 -43.44 8.27 19.59
C SER A 3 -42.22 8.05 18.69
N THR A 4 -41.64 6.85 18.81
CA THR A 4 -41.04 6.09 17.71
C THR A 4 -42.11 5.41 16.85
N SER A 5 -42.43 5.92 15.66
CA SER A 5 -43.06 5.10 14.59
C SER A 5 -43.02 5.70 13.17
N GLY A 6 -42.11 6.63 12.86
CA GLY A 6 -42.09 7.32 11.55
C GLY A 6 -41.29 6.62 10.42
N VAL A 7 -40.53 5.57 10.71
CA VAL A 7 -39.51 5.05 9.79
C VAL A 7 -39.90 3.72 9.10
N GLN A 8 -41.01 3.09 9.52
CA GLN A 8 -41.43 1.80 8.92
C GLN A 8 -42.51 1.89 7.84
N ASP A 9 -43.16 3.04 7.64
CA ASP A 9 -44.21 3.19 6.62
C ASP A 9 -43.68 3.57 5.23
N TYR A 10 -42.47 4.09 5.12
CA TYR A 10 -41.88 4.42 3.82
C TYR A 10 -41.39 3.20 3.02
N LEU A 11 -41.06 2.09 3.69
CA LEU A 11 -40.54 0.89 3.02
C LEU A 11 -41.65 0.02 2.40
N LYS A 12 -42.91 0.17 2.83
CA LYS A 12 -44.07 -0.56 2.27
C LYS A 12 -44.72 0.14 1.08
N ILE A 13 -44.55 1.46 0.96
CA ILE A 13 -45.09 2.25 -0.16
C ILE A 13 -44.21 2.09 -1.42
N PHE A 14 -42.91 1.81 -1.27
CA PHE A 14 -42.01 1.67 -2.41
C PHE A 14 -42.05 0.29 -3.11
N LEU A 15 -42.61 -0.75 -2.48
CA LEU A 15 -42.58 -2.12 -3.01
C LEU A 15 -43.86 -2.55 -3.76
N ILE A 16 -44.90 -1.71 -3.76
CA ILE A 16 -46.19 -2.00 -4.45
C ILE A 16 -46.27 -1.35 -5.84
N SER A 17 -45.32 -0.48 -6.21
CA SER A 17 -45.32 0.16 -7.55
C SER A 17 -44.61 -0.65 -8.66
N LEU A 18 -44.04 -1.83 -8.37
CA LEU A 18 -43.26 -2.60 -9.36
C LEU A 18 -44.02 -3.78 -10.01
N VAL A 19 -45.25 -4.09 -9.59
CA VAL A 19 -45.95 -5.35 -9.97
C VAL A 19 -47.30 -5.12 -10.67
N THR A 20 -47.50 -3.97 -11.33
CA THR A 20 -48.71 -3.74 -12.16
C THR A 20 -48.43 -3.49 -13.64
N SER A 21 -47.16 -3.38 -14.06
CA SER A 21 -46.82 -3.07 -15.46
C SER A 21 -46.40 -4.26 -16.33
N VAL A 22 -46.63 -5.51 -15.90
CA VAL A 22 -46.21 -6.74 -16.63
C VAL A 22 -47.38 -7.64 -17.05
N VAL A 23 -48.64 -7.28 -16.76
CA VAL A 23 -49.80 -8.19 -16.98
C VAL A 23 -50.68 -7.83 -18.19
N VAL A 24 -50.36 -6.78 -18.97
CA VAL A 24 -51.23 -6.33 -20.09
C VAL A 24 -50.80 -6.83 -21.49
N LEU A 25 -49.76 -7.66 -21.59
CA LEU A 25 -49.22 -8.10 -22.90
C LEU A 25 -49.54 -9.57 -23.28
N PHE A 26 -50.48 -10.23 -22.62
CA PHE A 26 -50.71 -11.66 -22.84
C PHE A 26 -52.17 -12.13 -22.77
N THR A 27 -53.13 -11.36 -23.28
CA THR A 27 -54.51 -11.87 -23.43
C THR A 27 -55.24 -11.17 -24.58
N LEU A 28 -55.03 -11.61 -25.83
CA LEU A 28 -55.84 -11.41 -27.06
C LEU A 28 -54.84 -11.35 -28.25
N GLY A 29 -54.83 -12.19 -29.26
CA GLY A 29 -55.70 -13.27 -29.68
C GLY A 29 -55.15 -13.82 -31.01
N PRO A 30 -54.66 -15.06 -31.05
CA PRO A 30 -54.14 -15.67 -32.28
C PRO A 30 -55.32 -16.10 -33.16
N THR A 31 -55.44 -15.58 -34.39
CA THR A 31 -56.39 -16.14 -35.36
C THR A 31 -56.02 -15.80 -36.81
N MET A 32 -56.07 -16.84 -37.64
CA MET A 32 -56.25 -16.86 -39.10
C MET A 32 -55.02 -16.74 -40.03
N LEU A 33 -54.50 -17.95 -40.25
CA LEU A 33 -53.82 -18.47 -41.43
C LEU A 33 -54.70 -18.40 -42.71
N LYS A 34 -54.02 -18.34 -43.87
CA LYS A 34 -54.46 -18.61 -45.26
C LYS A 34 -55.18 -17.48 -46.03
N LEU A 35 -54.52 -16.97 -47.07
CA LEU A 35 -54.67 -17.50 -48.44
C LEU A 35 -53.59 -16.91 -49.36
N GLN A 36 -52.87 -17.79 -50.07
CA GLN A 36 -52.16 -17.41 -51.30
C GLN A 36 -53.18 -16.94 -52.33
N GLU A 37 -52.85 -15.90 -53.11
CA GLU A 37 -52.83 -16.00 -54.58
C GLU A 37 -52.45 -14.66 -55.24
N LYS A 38 -51.39 -14.72 -56.05
CA LYS A 38 -51.46 -14.39 -57.48
C LYS A 38 -51.68 -12.90 -57.87
N ARG A 39 -50.58 -12.25 -58.27
CA ARG A 39 -50.39 -11.54 -59.57
C ARG A 39 -49.32 -10.44 -59.41
N GLY A 40 -48.30 -10.43 -60.28
CA GLY A 40 -47.56 -9.18 -60.60
C GLY A 40 -48.50 -8.16 -61.28
N PRO A 41 -48.10 -6.93 -61.65
CA PRO A 41 -46.82 -6.62 -62.31
C PRO A 41 -46.22 -5.22 -61.98
N ARG A 42 -45.10 -4.91 -62.65
CA ARG A 42 -44.59 -3.61 -63.14
C ARG A 42 -45.00 -2.26 -62.49
N ALA A 43 -43.96 -1.42 -62.46
CA ALA A 43 -43.94 0.05 -62.54
C ALA A 43 -44.09 0.81 -61.21
N GLN A 44 -42.97 1.29 -60.70
CA GLN A 44 -42.88 2.39 -59.74
C GLN A 44 -42.52 3.66 -60.51
N VAL A 45 -43.46 4.61 -60.61
CA VAL A 45 -43.39 6.08 -60.40
C VAL A 45 -44.88 6.47 -60.39
N GLU A 46 -45.49 7.14 -59.41
CA GLU A 46 -45.30 8.54 -59.03
C GLU A 46 -46.33 8.90 -57.95
N GLU A 47 -46.03 9.94 -57.17
CA GLU A 47 -46.94 10.77 -56.34
C GLU A 47 -47.58 10.20 -55.06
N ALA A 48 -47.00 10.59 -53.91
CA ALA A 48 -47.73 10.75 -52.65
C ALA A 48 -47.50 12.16 -52.09
N THR A 49 -48.61 12.86 -51.87
CA THR A 49 -48.76 14.11 -51.10
C THR A 49 -48.42 13.87 -49.61
N PRO A 50 -48.15 14.92 -48.80
CA PRO A 50 -47.30 14.85 -47.61
C PRO A 50 -48.00 14.27 -46.37
N ALA A 51 -47.25 13.51 -45.57
CA ALA A 51 -47.61 13.06 -44.22
C ALA A 51 -47.37 14.19 -43.18
N PRO A 52 -48.08 14.19 -42.04
CA PRO A 52 -48.15 15.32 -41.11
C PRO A 52 -46.83 15.56 -40.36
N SER A 53 -46.59 16.82 -40.02
CA SER A 53 -45.46 17.30 -39.22
C SER A 53 -45.14 16.40 -38.03
N ALA A 54 -43.94 15.84 -38.02
CA ALA A 54 -43.33 15.34 -36.79
C ALA A 54 -43.13 16.55 -35.85
N GLU A 55 -43.60 16.43 -34.60
CA GLU A 55 -43.18 17.33 -33.53
C GLU A 55 -41.65 17.36 -33.46
N PRO A 56 -41.02 18.53 -33.29
CA PRO A 56 -39.59 18.60 -33.02
C PRO A 56 -39.28 17.84 -31.71
N PRO A 57 -38.16 17.11 -31.63
CA PRO A 57 -37.78 16.39 -30.41
C PRO A 57 -37.72 17.37 -29.22
N PRO A 58 -38.04 16.90 -27.99
CA PRO A 58 -38.01 17.75 -26.82
C PRO A 58 -36.65 18.43 -26.67
N ASP A 59 -36.71 19.72 -26.39
CA ASP A 59 -35.62 20.67 -26.19
C ASP A 59 -34.37 20.03 -25.56
N GLN A 60 -33.27 19.94 -26.33
CA GLN A 60 -31.94 19.60 -25.82
C GLN A 60 -31.40 20.79 -25.01
N SER A 61 -32.10 21.13 -23.92
CA SER A 61 -31.64 22.12 -22.95
C SER A 61 -30.20 21.78 -22.60
N ALA A 62 -29.27 22.63 -23.05
CA ALA A 62 -27.83 22.41 -22.98
C ALA A 62 -27.44 21.99 -21.56
N GLN A 63 -27.25 20.68 -21.35
CA GLN A 63 -26.86 20.16 -20.05
C GLN A 63 -25.45 20.65 -19.79
N LEU A 64 -25.29 21.45 -18.73
CA LEU A 64 -23.98 21.89 -18.28
C LEU A 64 -23.18 20.63 -17.91
N THR A 65 -22.00 20.45 -18.47
CA THR A 65 -21.11 19.32 -18.18
C THR A 65 -19.91 19.78 -17.37
N ALA A 66 -19.36 18.87 -16.58
CA ALA A 66 -18.19 19.13 -15.75
C ALA A 66 -16.95 19.24 -16.65
N PRO A 67 -16.20 20.35 -16.62
CA PRO A 67 -14.88 20.38 -17.26
C PRO A 67 -13.97 19.30 -16.65
N ASN A 68 -12.98 18.87 -17.44
CA ASN A 68 -11.91 18.02 -16.92
C ASN A 68 -10.81 18.90 -16.31
N LEU A 69 -10.65 18.82 -15.00
CA LEU A 69 -9.70 19.57 -14.19
C LEU A 69 -8.52 18.71 -13.75
N GLN A 70 -8.57 17.39 -13.95
CA GLN A 70 -7.49 16.49 -13.50
C GLN A 70 -6.17 16.84 -14.19
N GLY A 71 -5.10 16.91 -13.39
CA GLY A 71 -3.76 17.28 -13.85
C GLY A 71 -3.53 18.79 -14.00
N LEU A 72 -4.54 19.64 -13.79
CA LEU A 72 -4.36 21.09 -13.73
C LEU A 72 -3.94 21.54 -12.33
N ASP A 73 -3.19 22.64 -12.26
CA ASP A 73 -2.99 23.37 -11.00
C ASP A 73 -4.32 23.96 -10.49
N LEU A 74 -4.55 23.88 -9.18
CA LEU A 74 -5.80 24.32 -8.56
C LEU A 74 -6.09 25.80 -8.79
N ARG A 75 -5.05 26.65 -8.77
CA ARG A 75 -5.20 28.11 -8.95
C ARG A 75 -5.54 28.40 -10.40
N GLU A 76 -4.79 27.82 -11.34
CA GLU A 76 -5.06 27.95 -12.78
C GLU A 76 -6.47 27.48 -13.14
N ALA A 77 -6.89 26.32 -12.62
CA ALA A 77 -8.24 25.80 -12.83
C ALA A 77 -9.31 26.76 -12.31
N ARG A 78 -9.12 27.32 -11.11
CA ARG A 78 -10.04 28.32 -10.55
C ARG A 78 -10.13 29.56 -11.42
N GLU A 79 -9.00 30.08 -11.90
CA GLU A 79 -8.97 31.25 -12.77
C GLU A 79 -9.67 30.98 -14.11
N GLN A 80 -9.40 29.84 -14.74
CA GLN A 80 -9.96 29.45 -16.02
C GLN A 80 -11.50 29.31 -16.00
N TRP A 81 -12.04 28.71 -14.93
CA TRP A 81 -13.46 28.34 -14.89
C TRP A 81 -14.35 29.31 -14.10
N ARG A 82 -13.76 30.29 -13.39
CA ARG A 82 -14.50 31.33 -12.66
C ARG A 82 -15.42 32.15 -13.56
N ALA A 83 -15.00 32.46 -14.78
CA ALA A 83 -15.81 33.24 -15.74
C ALA A 83 -17.11 32.52 -16.14
N GLN A 84 -17.13 31.19 -16.05
CA GLN A 84 -18.33 30.37 -16.33
C GLN A 84 -19.21 30.18 -15.07
N GLY A 85 -18.78 30.72 -13.94
CA GLY A 85 -19.43 30.61 -12.64
C GLY A 85 -19.24 29.24 -11.98
N ILE A 86 -18.26 28.45 -12.44
CA ILE A 86 -17.90 27.17 -11.82
C ILE A 86 -17.10 27.48 -10.55
N VAL A 87 -17.51 26.86 -9.44
CA VAL A 87 -16.88 26.99 -8.13
C VAL A 87 -16.14 25.69 -7.85
N ILE A 88 -14.81 25.76 -7.82
CA ILE A 88 -13.94 24.62 -7.52
C ILE A 88 -13.64 24.63 -6.02
N ILE A 89 -14.23 23.67 -5.32
CA ILE A 89 -14.09 23.47 -3.88
C ILE A 89 -13.01 22.42 -3.66
N GLU A 90 -11.99 22.78 -2.91
CA GLU A 90 -11.01 21.80 -2.45
C GLU A 90 -11.64 20.98 -1.33
N ASP A 91 -11.84 19.69 -1.58
CA ASP A 91 -12.52 18.78 -0.66
C ASP A 91 -11.53 18.12 0.30
N SER A 92 -10.38 17.71 -0.22
CA SER A 92 -9.28 17.14 0.56
C SER A 92 -7.95 17.26 -0.17
N GLN A 93 -6.87 17.04 0.57
CA GLN A 93 -5.53 16.92 0.02
C GLN A 93 -4.99 15.51 0.24
N ARG A 94 -4.13 15.05 -0.68
CA ARG A 94 -3.45 13.76 -0.57
C ARG A 94 -1.98 13.93 -0.92
N VAL A 95 -1.10 13.44 -0.05
CA VAL A 95 0.34 13.39 -0.35
C VAL A 95 0.55 12.52 -1.59
N ASP A 96 1.17 13.11 -2.60
CA ASP A 96 1.52 12.44 -3.85
C ASP A 96 2.80 13.07 -4.39
N THR A 97 3.90 12.33 -4.33
CA THR A 97 5.21 12.81 -4.81
C THR A 97 5.42 12.58 -6.30
N SER A 98 4.43 11.99 -7.01
CA SER A 98 4.51 11.76 -8.47
C SER A 98 4.08 12.97 -9.31
N VAL A 99 3.43 13.94 -8.68
CA VAL A 99 2.95 15.18 -9.31
C VAL A 99 3.35 16.39 -8.45
N GLU A 100 3.30 17.58 -9.03
CA GLU A 100 3.58 18.81 -8.28
C GLU A 100 2.46 19.09 -7.26
N ALA A 101 2.82 19.71 -6.13
CA ALA A 101 1.84 20.15 -5.15
C ALA A 101 0.80 21.10 -5.79
N ASP A 102 -0.41 21.12 -5.23
CA ASP A 102 -1.57 21.86 -5.73
C ASP A 102 -2.16 21.34 -7.07
N THR A 103 -1.60 20.28 -7.64
CA THR A 103 -2.19 19.60 -8.82
C THR A 103 -3.48 18.85 -8.46
N ILE A 104 -4.53 19.00 -9.25
CA ILE A 104 -5.80 18.28 -9.07
C ILE A 104 -5.64 16.81 -9.44
N LEU A 105 -5.81 15.93 -8.46
CA LEU A 105 -5.70 14.47 -8.60
C LEU A 105 -7.02 13.86 -9.07
N SER A 106 -8.13 14.31 -8.50
CA SER A 106 -9.47 13.83 -8.84
C SER A 106 -10.52 14.91 -8.64
N GLN A 107 -11.66 14.72 -9.29
CA GLN A 107 -12.79 15.63 -9.21
C GLN A 107 -14.11 14.87 -9.10
N ILE A 108 -15.10 15.52 -8.51
CA ILE A 108 -16.48 15.06 -8.41
C ILE A 108 -17.41 16.23 -8.74
N PRO A 109 -18.29 16.11 -9.77
CA PRO A 109 -18.41 14.99 -10.71
C PRO A 109 -17.20 14.80 -11.63
N ALA A 110 -17.04 13.60 -12.20
CA ALA A 110 -15.97 13.31 -13.16
C ALA A 110 -16.06 14.18 -14.43
N GLY A 111 -14.94 14.41 -15.11
CA GLY A 111 -14.91 15.21 -16.35
C GLY A 111 -15.90 14.68 -17.40
N GLY A 112 -16.67 15.59 -18.00
CA GLY A 112 -17.73 15.28 -18.96
C GLY A 112 -19.05 14.83 -18.34
N ALA A 113 -19.12 14.58 -17.03
CA ALA A 113 -20.37 14.22 -16.35
C ALA A 113 -21.34 15.42 -16.28
N PRO A 114 -22.67 15.20 -16.24
CA PRO A 114 -23.63 16.28 -16.09
C PRO A 114 -23.48 16.98 -14.74
N LEU A 115 -23.46 18.31 -14.77
CA LEU A 115 -23.44 19.16 -13.59
C LEU A 115 -24.87 19.49 -13.15
N GLN A 116 -25.24 19.06 -11.94
CA GLN A 116 -26.48 19.48 -11.28
C GLN A 116 -26.33 20.86 -10.64
N THR A 117 -25.12 21.19 -10.17
CA THR A 117 -24.74 22.49 -9.61
C THR A 117 -23.46 22.96 -10.30
N LYS A 118 -23.12 24.25 -10.15
CA LYS A 118 -21.84 24.77 -10.66
C LYS A 118 -20.65 24.46 -9.75
N GLU A 119 -20.80 23.54 -8.80
CA GLU A 119 -19.74 23.20 -7.85
C GLU A 119 -19.04 21.92 -8.27
N ILE A 120 -17.72 21.93 -8.21
CA ILE A 120 -16.88 20.76 -8.45
C ILE A 120 -15.97 20.61 -7.25
N ARG A 121 -16.06 19.46 -6.59
CA ARG A 121 -15.18 19.09 -5.48
C ARG A 121 -13.93 18.42 -6.04
N VAL A 122 -12.76 18.81 -5.57
CA VAL A 122 -11.48 18.26 -6.04
C VAL A 122 -10.62 17.75 -4.90
N VAL A 123 -9.87 16.70 -5.17
CA VAL A 123 -8.77 16.24 -4.33
C VAL A 123 -7.47 16.75 -4.95
N VAL A 124 -6.63 17.41 -4.16
CA VAL A 124 -5.38 18.01 -4.65
C VAL A 124 -4.15 17.35 -4.07
N ALA A 125 -3.05 17.37 -4.83
CA ALA A 125 -1.77 16.85 -4.41
C ALA A 125 -1.17 17.74 -3.32
N ALA A 126 -0.78 17.11 -2.20
CA ALA A 126 -0.06 17.77 -1.12
C ALA A 126 1.44 17.48 -1.24
N ALA A 127 2.26 18.47 -0.91
CA ALA A 127 3.69 18.24 -0.67
C ALA A 127 3.88 17.35 0.58
N PRO A 128 4.92 16.50 0.61
CA PRO A 128 5.25 15.74 1.81
C PRO A 128 5.67 16.69 2.95
N GLU A 129 5.39 16.27 4.20
CA GLU A 129 5.80 17.01 5.39
C GLU A 129 7.32 16.88 5.58
N MET A 130 8.03 18.00 5.57
CA MET A 130 9.48 18.04 5.76
C MET A 130 9.82 18.37 7.21
N VAL A 131 10.58 17.50 7.86
CA VAL A 131 11.07 17.66 9.24
C VAL A 131 12.59 17.84 9.26
N THR A 132 13.11 18.51 10.29
CA THR A 132 14.56 18.74 10.42
C THR A 132 15.18 17.59 11.21
N VAL A 133 16.25 17.00 10.68
CA VAL A 133 16.94 15.90 11.34
C VAL A 133 17.67 16.42 12.59
N PRO A 134 17.34 15.93 13.80
CA PRO A 134 18.02 16.35 15.02
C PRO A 134 19.47 15.84 15.05
N SER A 135 20.32 16.51 15.84
CA SER A 135 21.66 16.02 16.13
C SER A 135 21.60 15.01 17.26
N VAL A 136 22.10 13.80 16.99
CA VAL A 136 22.23 12.72 17.97
C VAL A 136 23.67 12.24 18.18
N LEU A 137 24.64 12.92 17.56
CA LEU A 137 26.07 12.63 17.73
C LEU A 137 26.47 12.68 19.21
N GLY A 138 27.21 11.66 19.66
CA GLY A 138 27.67 11.50 21.04
C GLY A 138 26.62 11.01 22.03
N LYS A 139 25.33 10.93 21.65
CA LYS A 139 24.28 10.35 22.50
C LYS A 139 24.39 8.83 22.55
N ASP A 140 23.82 8.23 23.59
CA ASP A 140 23.59 6.78 23.62
C ASP A 140 22.67 6.36 22.46
N ALA A 141 22.93 5.20 21.85
CA ALA A 141 22.15 4.70 20.73
C ALA A 141 20.63 4.60 21.02
N THR A 142 20.25 4.30 22.26
CA THR A 142 18.86 4.24 22.71
C THR A 142 18.25 5.64 22.73
N GLU A 143 18.92 6.59 23.39
CA GLU A 143 18.47 7.99 23.47
C GLU A 143 18.42 8.65 22.08
N ALA A 144 19.40 8.35 21.23
CA ALA A 144 19.44 8.80 19.84
C ALA A 144 18.25 8.29 19.05
N THR A 145 17.92 7.00 19.20
CA THR A 145 16.78 6.38 18.53
C THR A 145 15.46 7.01 18.99
N GLU A 146 15.28 7.19 20.30
CA GLU A 146 14.08 7.84 20.85
C GLU A 146 13.90 9.27 20.31
N ALA A 147 14.97 10.07 20.31
CA ALA A 147 14.93 11.44 19.82
C ALA A 147 14.58 11.53 18.32
N LEU A 148 15.08 10.58 17.52
CA LEU A 148 14.78 10.51 16.08
C LEU A 148 13.34 10.07 15.82
N VAL A 149 12.84 9.08 16.56
CA VAL A 149 11.45 8.62 16.46
C VAL A 149 10.48 9.71 16.89
N GLU A 150 10.77 10.44 17.97
CA GLU A 150 9.97 11.58 18.42
C GLU A 150 9.96 12.71 17.39
N ALA A 151 11.08 12.94 16.70
CA ALA A 151 11.16 13.87 15.57
C ALA A 151 10.46 13.36 14.29
N GLY A 152 9.91 12.15 14.31
CA GLY A 152 9.11 11.57 13.23
C GLY A 152 9.92 10.79 12.20
N PHE A 153 11.12 10.32 12.54
CA PHE A 153 11.95 9.48 11.67
C PHE A 153 11.86 7.99 12.04
N GLU A 154 12.17 7.15 11.06
CA GLU A 154 12.35 5.72 11.28
C GLU A 154 13.85 5.42 11.46
N VAL A 155 14.19 4.57 12.42
CA VAL A 155 15.58 4.23 12.72
C VAL A 155 15.77 2.71 12.55
N PRO A 156 16.51 2.25 11.52
CA PRO A 156 16.86 0.84 11.39
C PRO A 156 17.92 0.42 12.42
N ALA A 157 18.24 -0.86 12.48
CA ALA A 157 19.35 -1.34 13.31
C ALA A 157 20.66 -0.59 12.97
N HIS A 158 21.35 -0.12 14.01
CA HIS A 158 22.61 0.60 13.85
C HIS A 158 23.75 -0.36 13.50
N THR A 159 24.77 0.16 12.81
CA THR A 159 26.06 -0.54 12.67
C THR A 159 27.01 -0.05 13.75
N THR A 160 28.03 -0.85 14.04
CA THR A 160 29.02 -0.52 15.05
C THR A 160 30.40 -0.38 14.42
N GLU A 161 31.18 0.58 14.91
CA GLU A 161 32.54 0.85 14.44
C GLU A 161 33.44 1.06 15.65
N ALA A 162 34.66 0.53 15.60
CA ALA A 162 35.62 0.71 16.66
C ALA A 162 36.05 2.17 16.77
N SER A 163 35.99 2.71 17.98
CA SER A 163 36.33 4.11 18.24
C SER A 163 36.94 4.28 19.63
N ALA A 164 37.59 5.42 19.84
CA ALA A 164 38.02 5.87 21.16
C ALA A 164 36.84 6.45 21.98
N GLU A 165 35.70 6.71 21.35
CA GLU A 165 34.48 7.18 22.00
C GLU A 165 33.87 6.10 22.92
N PRO A 166 33.05 6.48 23.91
CA PRO A 166 32.38 5.52 24.79
C PRO A 166 31.55 4.50 23.99
N PRO A 167 31.66 3.20 24.27
CA PRO A 167 30.85 2.18 23.62
C PRO A 167 29.35 2.47 23.76
N GLY A 168 28.59 2.31 22.68
CA GLY A 168 27.16 2.63 22.64
C GLY A 168 26.85 4.08 22.25
N SER A 169 27.86 4.96 22.13
CA SER A 169 27.66 6.33 21.68
C SER A 169 27.57 6.45 20.15
N VAL A 170 26.74 7.35 19.64
CA VAL A 170 26.60 7.59 18.20
C VAL A 170 27.82 8.34 17.66
N LEU A 171 28.55 7.71 16.75
CA LEU A 171 29.67 8.29 16.01
C LEU A 171 29.20 9.09 14.79
N ARG A 172 28.15 8.59 14.13
CA ARG A 172 27.67 9.13 12.86
C ARG A 172 26.18 8.90 12.70
N GLN A 173 25.54 9.85 12.00
CA GLN A 173 24.17 9.74 11.55
C GLN A 173 24.07 10.11 10.08
N GLU A 174 23.16 9.48 9.35
CA GLU A 174 22.83 9.83 7.97
C GLU A 174 21.31 9.74 7.79
N PRO A 175 20.61 10.83 7.40
CA PRO A 175 21.14 12.14 7.01
C PRO A 175 21.79 12.95 8.13
N ASN A 176 22.67 13.88 7.74
CA ASN A 176 23.34 14.80 8.67
C ASN A 176 22.35 15.67 9.44
N ALA A 177 22.72 16.02 10.67
CA ALA A 177 21.95 16.91 11.52
C ALA A 177 21.67 18.27 10.85
N GLY A 178 20.47 18.79 11.05
CA GLY A 178 20.00 20.05 10.46
C GLY A 178 19.54 19.94 9.00
N SER A 179 19.71 18.78 8.36
CA SER A 179 19.12 18.55 7.04
C SER A 179 17.59 18.46 7.13
N LYS A 180 16.89 18.84 6.06
CA LYS A 180 15.44 18.68 5.95
C LYS A 180 15.16 17.40 5.18
N THR A 181 14.37 16.51 5.76
CA THR A 181 13.98 15.24 5.13
C THR A 181 12.51 14.98 5.40
N GLU A 182 11.89 14.19 4.53
CA GLU A 182 10.50 13.79 4.67
C GLU A 182 10.27 13.08 6.01
N LYS A 183 9.14 13.37 6.64
CA LYS A 183 8.69 12.65 7.84
C LYS A 183 8.46 11.18 7.51
N GLY A 184 8.89 10.31 8.40
CA GLY A 184 8.91 8.86 8.20
C GLY A 184 10.13 8.35 7.43
N SER A 185 11.06 9.22 7.03
CA SER A 185 12.31 8.78 6.40
C SER A 185 13.25 8.07 7.37
N LEU A 186 14.16 7.27 6.82
CA LEU A 186 15.14 6.48 7.57
C LEU A 186 16.36 7.31 7.97
N VAL A 187 16.77 7.22 9.23
CA VAL A 187 18.04 7.77 9.73
C VAL A 187 18.94 6.63 10.20
N ARG A 188 20.05 6.41 9.50
CA ARG A 188 21.04 5.37 9.83
C ARG A 188 22.03 5.90 10.86
N LEU A 189 22.34 5.07 11.85
CA LEU A 189 23.31 5.38 12.90
C LEU A 189 24.51 4.45 12.83
N VAL A 190 25.69 5.01 13.08
CA VAL A 190 26.91 4.26 13.38
C VAL A 190 27.31 4.56 14.80
N VAL A 191 27.52 3.50 15.58
CA VAL A 191 27.71 3.54 17.03
C VAL A 191 29.10 3.03 17.39
N ALA A 192 29.71 3.60 18.42
CA ALA A 192 31.00 3.20 18.92
C ALA A 192 30.93 1.79 19.51
N ALA A 193 31.80 0.90 19.04
CA ALA A 193 32.12 -0.35 19.70
C ALA A 193 33.32 -0.16 20.65
N GLU A 194 33.46 -1.05 21.63
CA GLU A 194 34.67 -1.11 22.46
C GLU A 194 35.92 -1.21 21.58
N ALA A 195 36.92 -0.37 21.86
CA ALA A 195 38.26 -0.45 21.27
C ALA A 195 38.91 -1.79 21.70
N GLY A 196 38.63 -2.83 20.92
CA GLY A 196 38.93 -4.23 21.23
C GLY A 196 37.94 -5.21 20.58
N ALA A 197 36.76 -4.72 20.16
CA ALA A 197 35.78 -5.43 19.33
C ALA A 197 35.92 -5.11 17.82
N ALA A 198 37.01 -4.43 17.45
CA ALA A 198 37.36 -3.95 16.11
C ALA A 198 37.83 -5.06 15.15
N GLU A 199 37.24 -6.25 15.19
CA GLU A 199 37.55 -7.36 14.27
C GLU A 199 36.25 -8.08 13.88
N ALA A 200 35.18 -7.33 13.58
CA ALA A 200 33.95 -7.88 13.03
C ALA A 200 33.18 -6.83 12.24
N GLY A 201 33.65 -6.51 11.03
CA GLY A 201 32.79 -5.89 10.02
C GLY A 201 33.46 -4.90 9.08
N GLU A 202 34.39 -5.36 8.26
CA GLU A 202 34.47 -5.12 6.80
C GLU A 202 35.87 -5.48 6.28
N THR A 203 36.06 -6.73 5.87
CA THR A 203 37.07 -7.17 4.90
C THR A 203 36.50 -8.43 4.26
N GLY A 204 36.30 -8.53 2.94
CA GLY A 204 37.39 -8.33 2.01
C GLY A 204 38.51 -9.33 2.31
N GLY A 205 38.21 -10.62 2.23
CA GLY A 205 39.18 -11.73 2.14
C GLY A 205 40.43 -11.65 3.02
N SER A 206 40.40 -12.29 4.18
CA SER A 206 41.61 -12.80 4.83
C SER A 206 41.27 -14.13 5.50
N GLU A 207 41.84 -15.21 4.95
CA GLU A 207 41.53 -16.62 5.16
C GLU A 207 41.92 -17.18 6.54
N ASP A 208 42.14 -16.35 7.58
CA ASP A 208 42.72 -16.81 8.86
C ASP A 208 41.94 -16.38 10.13
N ALA A 209 40.77 -15.72 10.02
CA ALA A 209 40.00 -15.28 11.19
C ALA A 209 39.00 -16.35 11.66
N GLU A 210 39.37 -17.15 12.67
CA GLU A 210 38.49 -18.18 13.21
C GLU A 210 37.32 -17.61 14.05
N VAL A 211 36.12 -18.15 13.85
CA VAL A 211 34.86 -17.83 14.53
C VAL A 211 34.57 -18.88 15.63
N PRO A 212 34.18 -18.47 16.85
CA PRO A 212 33.84 -19.41 17.92
C PRO A 212 32.49 -20.09 17.64
N VAL A 213 32.46 -21.43 17.72
CA VAL A 213 31.25 -22.21 17.49
C VAL A 213 30.26 -22.00 18.64
N PRO A 214 29.02 -21.53 18.36
CA PRO A 214 28.04 -21.25 19.39
C PRO A 214 27.52 -22.55 20.02
N ARG A 215 27.21 -22.49 21.32
CA ARG A 215 26.54 -23.60 22.02
C ARG A 215 25.06 -23.65 21.63
N VAL A 216 24.65 -24.77 21.02
CA VAL A 216 23.27 -25.07 20.60
C VAL A 216 22.69 -26.35 21.24
N LEU A 217 23.43 -27.03 22.11
CA LEU A 217 22.95 -28.21 22.85
C LEU A 217 21.65 -27.92 23.60
N ARG A 218 20.70 -28.87 23.54
CA ARG A 218 19.36 -28.82 24.13
C ARG A 218 18.42 -27.75 23.57
N MET A 219 18.84 -26.97 22.57
CA MET A 219 17.97 -26.02 21.86
C MET A 219 17.10 -26.74 20.82
N LYS A 220 15.98 -26.13 20.45
CA LYS A 220 15.18 -26.59 19.29
C LYS A 220 15.95 -26.35 18.00
N LEU A 221 15.82 -27.24 17.01
CA LEU A 221 16.54 -27.12 15.73
C LEU A 221 16.40 -25.74 15.07
N LYS A 222 15.20 -25.16 15.08
CA LYS A 222 14.95 -23.80 14.53
C LYS A 222 15.78 -22.71 15.24
N GLN A 223 15.87 -22.76 16.55
CA GLN A 223 16.63 -21.79 17.34
C GLN A 223 18.14 -22.02 17.22
N ALA A 224 18.56 -23.29 17.17
CA ALA A 224 19.94 -23.67 16.94
C ALA A 224 20.45 -23.16 15.60
N ARG A 225 19.64 -23.32 14.54
CA ARG A 225 19.92 -22.82 13.19
C ARG A 225 20.14 -21.31 13.19
N SER A 226 19.19 -20.53 13.71
CA SER A 226 19.34 -19.07 13.76
C SER A 226 20.58 -18.63 14.54
N LYS A 227 20.92 -19.34 15.63
CA LYS A 227 22.10 -19.01 16.42
C LYS A 227 23.42 -19.33 15.71
N ILE A 228 23.46 -20.38 14.88
CA ILE A 228 24.61 -20.74 14.05
C ILE A 228 24.77 -19.75 12.89
N GLU A 229 23.67 -19.44 12.20
CA GLU A 229 23.64 -18.50 11.07
C GLU A 229 24.01 -17.07 11.52
N ASN A 230 23.50 -16.62 12.68
CA ASN A 230 23.86 -15.32 13.25
C ASN A 230 25.32 -15.24 13.71
N ALA A 231 25.97 -16.38 13.95
CA ALA A 231 27.40 -16.44 14.26
C ALA A 231 28.27 -16.46 12.99
N GLY A 232 27.69 -16.33 11.78
CA GLY A 232 28.44 -16.40 10.53
C GLY A 232 28.87 -17.81 10.14
N LEU A 233 28.26 -18.85 10.74
CA LEU A 233 28.50 -20.26 10.43
C LEU A 233 27.29 -20.84 9.69
N VAL A 234 27.46 -21.99 9.05
CA VAL A 234 26.36 -22.67 8.36
C VAL A 234 25.96 -23.95 9.09
N VAL A 235 24.68 -24.31 9.03
CA VAL A 235 24.23 -25.61 9.54
C VAL A 235 24.67 -26.68 8.54
N GLY A 236 25.47 -27.63 9.03
CA GLY A 236 25.94 -28.77 8.25
C GLY A 236 24.93 -29.91 8.19
N LYS A 237 25.44 -31.15 8.22
CA LYS A 237 24.63 -32.35 8.25
C LYS A 237 23.82 -32.42 9.55
N VAL A 238 22.50 -32.55 9.41
CA VAL A 238 21.60 -32.85 10.53
C VAL A 238 21.24 -34.32 10.46
N THR A 239 21.52 -35.05 11.53
CA THR A 239 21.15 -36.46 11.68
C THR A 239 20.18 -36.61 12.83
N GLU A 240 19.16 -37.45 12.65
CA GLU A 240 18.15 -37.70 13.66
C GLU A 240 18.50 -38.98 14.43
N ARG A 241 18.25 -38.97 15.75
CA ARG A 241 18.41 -40.14 16.62
C ARG A 241 17.22 -40.24 17.56
N GLU A 242 16.69 -41.44 17.75
CA GLU A 242 15.70 -41.71 18.78
C GLU A 242 16.32 -41.51 20.17
N HIS A 243 15.60 -40.84 21.07
CA HIS A 243 16.07 -40.57 22.43
C HIS A 243 14.91 -40.53 23.42
N GLU A 244 14.85 -41.49 24.33
CA GLU A 244 13.71 -41.75 25.22
C GLU A 244 13.49 -40.66 26.29
N GLU A 245 14.55 -39.94 26.70
CA GLU A 245 14.50 -38.99 27.84
C GLU A 245 14.42 -37.49 27.47
N LEU A 246 14.52 -37.11 26.19
CA LEU A 246 14.56 -35.70 25.78
C LEU A 246 13.44 -35.42 24.78
N GLY A 247 12.48 -34.57 25.18
CA GLY A 247 11.37 -34.19 24.32
C GLY A 247 11.79 -33.72 22.91
N ASN A 248 10.89 -33.93 21.97
CA ASN A 248 11.11 -33.95 20.52
C ASN A 248 11.88 -32.73 19.98
N SER A 249 12.67 -32.97 18.92
CA SER A 249 13.30 -31.95 18.08
C SER A 249 14.35 -31.06 18.77
N ARG A 250 15.03 -31.56 19.81
CA ARG A 250 16.17 -30.89 20.47
C ARG A 250 17.51 -31.39 19.95
N VAL A 251 18.51 -30.51 19.95
CA VAL A 251 19.91 -30.84 19.61
C VAL A 251 20.54 -31.66 20.74
N LEU A 252 20.92 -32.90 20.43
CA LEU A 252 21.64 -33.83 21.31
C LEU A 252 23.15 -33.58 21.29
N SER A 253 23.69 -33.32 20.10
CA SER A 253 25.11 -33.03 19.92
C SER A 253 25.35 -32.06 18.76
N GLN A 254 26.49 -31.40 18.82
CA GLN A 254 27.00 -30.53 17.77
C GLN A 254 28.46 -30.87 17.49
N SER A 255 28.87 -30.77 16.23
CA SER A 255 30.27 -30.91 15.82
C SER A 255 30.56 -29.92 14.69
N PRO A 256 31.52 -28.99 14.85
CA PRO A 256 32.46 -28.89 15.96
C PRO A 256 31.83 -28.47 17.32
N GLY A 257 32.55 -28.74 18.41
CA GLY A 257 32.07 -28.50 19.77
C GLY A 257 31.95 -27.01 20.09
N ALA A 258 31.09 -26.66 21.05
CA ALA A 258 30.90 -25.27 21.46
C ALA A 258 32.20 -24.66 21.99
N GLY A 259 32.54 -23.45 21.56
CA GLY A 259 33.77 -22.75 21.91
C GLY A 259 35.00 -23.14 21.08
N ASN A 260 34.89 -24.13 20.18
CA ASN A 260 35.93 -24.36 19.19
C ASN A 260 35.98 -23.20 18.21
N MET A 261 37.18 -22.85 17.76
CA MET A 261 37.41 -21.84 16.74
C MET A 261 37.37 -22.53 15.37
N VAL A 262 36.60 -22.00 14.42
CA VAL A 262 36.41 -22.56 13.06
C VAL A 262 36.37 -21.45 12.03
N GLU A 263 36.72 -21.72 10.78
CA GLU A 263 36.65 -20.70 9.73
C GLU A 263 35.22 -20.15 9.55
N PRO A 264 35.05 -18.86 9.20
CA PRO A 264 33.75 -18.29 8.88
C PRO A 264 33.07 -19.10 7.76
N GLY A 265 31.77 -19.35 7.88
CA GLY A 265 31.03 -20.19 6.94
C GLY A 265 31.26 -21.70 7.13
N SER A 266 32.03 -22.13 8.13
CA SER A 266 32.18 -23.56 8.46
C SER A 266 30.85 -24.22 8.85
N ALA A 267 30.73 -25.49 8.48
CA ALA A 267 29.53 -26.27 8.74
C ALA A 267 29.51 -26.88 10.16
N VAL A 268 28.46 -26.57 10.93
CA VAL A 268 28.19 -27.20 12.23
C VAL A 268 27.18 -28.32 12.05
N ASN A 269 27.64 -29.56 12.16
CA ASN A 269 26.82 -30.76 12.10
C ASN A 269 26.06 -30.95 13.41
N LEU A 270 24.79 -31.35 13.32
CA LEU A 270 23.90 -31.51 14.48
C LEU A 270 23.32 -32.92 14.54
N VAL A 271 23.26 -33.49 15.73
CA VAL A 271 22.41 -34.66 16.00
C VAL A 271 21.18 -34.15 16.76
N VAL A 272 19.99 -34.42 16.26
CA VAL A 272 18.73 -34.00 16.87
C VAL A 272 17.88 -35.21 17.25
N VAL A 273 16.97 -35.03 18.22
CA VAL A 273 15.94 -36.03 18.51
C VAL A 273 14.96 -36.09 17.33
N ALA A 274 14.69 -37.30 16.84
CA ALA A 274 13.68 -37.52 15.80
C ALA A 274 12.34 -36.87 16.20
N PRO A 275 11.62 -36.23 15.27
CA PRO A 275 10.25 -35.83 15.53
C PRO A 275 9.37 -37.08 15.67
N ASP A 276 8.51 -37.12 16.70
CA ASP A 276 7.39 -38.08 16.78
C ASP A 276 6.41 -37.90 15.61
#